data_AF-A0A3R8WD25-F1
#
_entry.id   AF-A0A3R8WD25-F1
#
_cell.length_a   1.000
_cell.length_b   1.000
_cell.length_c   1.000
_cell.angle_alpha   90.00
_cell.angle_beta   90.00
_cell.angle_gamma   90.00
#
_symmetry.space_group_name_H-M   'P 1'
#
loop_
_entity.id
_entity.type
_entity.pdbx_description
1 polymer ?
#
loop_
_entity_poly.entity_id
_entity_poly.type
_entity_poly.pdbx_seq_one_letter_code
_entity_poly.pdbx_strand_id
1 'polypeptide(L)'
;MVDAKSPRPLRSLIVASAHLAEQSQELSELEYGIIVASAALMRWMERCMQACGTVEMNALDVMVLHNLTSRGRAKRQADICLLLNVEDTHTVTYALKKLSKLGLVEGAKQGKEMFYRTTDKGRALCQEYADIRRECLIASFENLNIDPDEIHRLAGMLRAMSGLYDQAARAATSL
;
A
#
# COMPACT_ATOMS: atom_id res chain seq x y z
N MET A 1 -19.02 -40.45 16.48
CA MET A 1 -19.54 -39.77 15.28
C MET A 1 -19.82 -38.33 15.65
N VAL A 2 -18.96 -37.45 15.11
CA VAL A 2 -19.05 -35.99 14.91
C VAL A 2 -19.99 -35.19 15.82
N ASP A 3 -19.40 -34.46 16.76
CA ASP A 3 -20.03 -33.33 17.46
C ASP A 3 -20.44 -32.26 16.44
N ALA A 4 -21.75 -32.08 16.26
CA ALA A 4 -22.32 -30.99 15.51
C ALA A 4 -22.15 -29.69 16.31
N LYS A 5 -21.13 -28.90 15.94
CA LYS A 5 -20.87 -27.57 16.50
C LYS A 5 -22.13 -26.71 16.35
N SER A 6 -22.71 -26.27 17.47
CA SER A 6 -23.90 -25.41 17.48
C SER A 6 -23.71 -24.16 16.60
N PRO A 7 -24.73 -23.68 15.88
CA PRO A 7 -24.61 -22.50 15.05
C PRO A 7 -24.31 -21.30 15.95
N ARG A 8 -23.13 -20.68 15.76
CA ARG A 8 -22.82 -19.41 16.41
C ARG A 8 -23.88 -18.38 16.02
N PRO A 9 -24.28 -17.48 16.92
CA PRO A 9 -25.22 -16.42 16.59
C PRO A 9 -24.67 -15.63 15.40
N LEU A 10 -25.51 -15.42 14.37
CA LEU A 10 -25.20 -14.63 13.20
C LEU A 10 -24.95 -13.18 13.65
N ARG A 11 -23.69 -12.85 13.98
CA ARG A 11 -23.24 -11.46 13.90
C ARG A 11 -23.56 -11.01 12.47
N SER A 12 -24.15 -9.83 12.31
CA SER A 12 -24.45 -9.27 10.99
C SER A 12 -23.21 -9.39 10.11
N LEU A 13 -23.29 -10.17 9.03
CA LEU A 13 -22.16 -10.48 8.17
C LEU A 13 -21.70 -9.20 7.47
N ILE A 14 -20.53 -8.69 7.84
CA ILE A 14 -19.86 -7.62 7.10
C ILE A 14 -18.81 -8.29 6.20
N VAL A 15 -19.26 -8.86 5.08
CA VAL A 15 -18.41 -9.60 4.13
C VAL A 15 -18.60 -9.08 2.71
N ALA A 16 -17.54 -9.15 1.90
CA ALA A 16 -17.59 -8.72 0.49
C ALA A 16 -18.50 -9.65 -0.34
N SER A 17 -18.34 -10.95 -0.13
CA SER A 17 -18.92 -12.02 -0.95
C SER A 17 -19.47 -13.11 -0.04
N ALA A 18 -20.79 -13.11 0.19
CA ALA A 18 -21.43 -14.03 1.12
C ALA A 18 -21.18 -15.52 0.78
N HIS A 19 -21.07 -15.86 -0.50
CA HIS A 19 -20.80 -17.23 -0.97
C HIS A 19 -19.39 -17.75 -0.65
N LEU A 20 -18.42 -16.88 -0.32
CA LEU A 20 -17.07 -17.28 0.10
C LEU A 20 -16.96 -17.38 1.64
N ALA A 21 -17.89 -16.76 2.37
CA ALA A 21 -17.87 -16.73 3.83
C ALA A 21 -18.32 -18.06 4.48
N GLU A 22 -18.82 -19.02 3.69
CA GLU A 22 -19.24 -20.34 4.18
C GLU A 22 -18.08 -21.15 4.77
N GLN A 23 -16.85 -20.95 4.25
CA GLN A 23 -15.66 -21.69 4.71
C GLN A 23 -14.95 -21.02 5.89
N SER A 24 -14.93 -19.69 5.94
CA SER A 24 -14.41 -18.92 7.09
C SER A 24 -14.99 -17.51 7.11
N GLN A 25 -15.86 -17.24 8.09
CA GLN A 25 -16.50 -15.93 8.23
C GLN A 25 -15.48 -14.86 8.66
N GLU A 26 -14.61 -15.20 9.62
CA GLU A 26 -13.62 -14.28 10.17
C GLU A 26 -12.60 -13.84 9.11
N LEU A 27 -12.17 -14.75 8.22
CA LEU A 27 -11.27 -14.42 7.13
C LEU A 27 -11.96 -13.54 6.09
N SER A 28 -13.21 -13.84 5.72
CA SER A 28 -13.97 -13.02 4.76
C SER A 28 -14.28 -11.61 5.29
N GLU A 29 -14.49 -11.45 6.59
CA GLU A 29 -14.65 -10.13 7.22
C GLU A 29 -13.34 -9.33 7.14
N LEU A 30 -12.20 -9.97 7.45
CA LEU A 30 -10.89 -9.34 7.32
C LEU A 30 -10.58 -8.94 5.87
N GLU A 31 -10.84 -9.81 4.91
CA GLU A 31 -10.67 -9.54 3.48
C GLU A 31 -11.47 -8.35 3.02
N TYR A 32 -12.74 -8.27 3.43
CA TYR A 32 -13.57 -7.12 3.14
C TYR A 32 -12.98 -5.83 3.73
N GLY A 33 -12.54 -5.88 4.99
CA GLY A 33 -11.84 -4.78 5.64
C GLY A 33 -10.59 -4.32 4.86
N ILE A 34 -9.76 -5.26 4.41
CA ILE A 34 -8.57 -4.97 3.59
C ILE A 34 -8.96 -4.30 2.27
N ILE A 35 -10.00 -4.79 1.58
CA ILE A 35 -10.45 -4.24 0.29
C ILE A 35 -10.87 -2.77 0.45
N VAL A 36 -11.77 -2.48 1.40
CA VAL A 36 -12.30 -1.11 1.57
C VAL A 36 -11.23 -0.16 2.10
N ALA A 37 -10.38 -0.62 3.01
CA ALA A 37 -9.28 0.16 3.57
C ALA A 37 -8.21 0.47 2.51
N SER A 38 -7.85 -0.50 1.67
CA SER A 38 -6.88 -0.31 0.58
C SER A 38 -7.40 0.70 -0.43
N ALA A 39 -8.67 0.60 -0.82
CA ALA A 39 -9.29 1.57 -1.73
C ALA A 39 -9.33 2.99 -1.13
N ALA A 40 -9.64 3.11 0.16
CA ALA A 40 -9.62 4.40 0.86
C ALA A 40 -8.21 4.98 0.97
N LEU A 41 -7.20 4.15 1.28
CA LEU A 41 -5.80 4.55 1.38
C LEU A 41 -5.25 5.04 0.04
N MET A 42 -5.54 4.34 -1.06
CA MET A 42 -5.14 4.78 -2.41
C MET A 42 -5.72 6.15 -2.74
N ARG A 43 -7.04 6.35 -2.52
CA ARG A 43 -7.68 7.67 -2.71
C ARG A 43 -7.07 8.74 -1.83
N TRP A 44 -6.77 8.43 -0.57
CA TRP A 44 -6.10 9.36 0.35
C TRP A 44 -4.74 9.80 -0.20
N MET A 45 -3.90 8.87 -0.66
CA MET A 45 -2.58 9.21 -1.21
C MET A 45 -2.68 10.13 -2.44
N GLU A 46 -3.62 9.85 -3.35
CA GLU A 46 -3.86 10.66 -4.54
C GLU A 46 -4.34 12.06 -4.19
N ARG A 47 -5.31 12.19 -3.27
CA ARG A 47 -5.84 13.48 -2.83
C ARG A 47 -4.82 14.30 -2.03
N CYS A 48 -4.03 13.64 -1.19
CA CYS A 48 -2.96 14.29 -0.44
C CYS A 48 -1.90 14.84 -1.41
N MET A 49 -1.50 14.08 -2.43
CA MET A 49 -0.57 14.55 -3.46
C MET A 49 -1.16 15.70 -4.29
N GLN A 50 -2.44 15.63 -4.64
CA GLN A 50 -3.16 16.71 -5.33
C GLN A 50 -3.22 18.00 -4.49
N ALA A 51 -3.23 17.90 -3.16
CA ALA A 51 -3.17 19.05 -2.27
C ALA A 51 -1.76 19.67 -2.19
N CYS A 52 -0.69 18.91 -2.48
CA CYS A 52 0.68 19.42 -2.52
C CYS A 52 0.98 20.20 -3.81
N GLY A 53 0.28 19.91 -4.90
CA GLY A 53 0.57 20.55 -6.18
C GLY A 53 -0.44 20.24 -7.28
N THR A 54 -0.27 20.86 -8.45
CA THR A 54 -1.23 20.81 -9.55
C THR A 54 -1.13 19.55 -10.42
N VAL A 55 -0.14 18.68 -10.16
CA VAL A 55 0.13 17.52 -11.01
C VAL A 55 -0.58 16.29 -10.47
N GLU A 56 -1.45 15.72 -11.28
CA GLU A 56 -2.16 14.49 -10.96
C GLU A 56 -1.21 13.29 -10.95
N MET A 57 -1.19 12.57 -9.82
CA MET A 57 -0.40 11.37 -9.60
C MET A 57 -1.33 10.29 -9.06
N ASN A 58 -1.21 9.07 -9.59
CA ASN A 58 -1.93 7.94 -9.03
C ASN A 58 -1.22 7.43 -7.76
N ALA A 59 -1.89 6.56 -7.01
CA ALA A 59 -1.33 5.98 -5.79
C ALA A 59 0.07 5.34 -5.99
N LEU A 60 0.30 4.65 -7.12
CA LEU A 60 1.57 4.00 -7.40
C LEU A 60 2.69 5.03 -7.66
N ASP A 61 2.43 6.10 -8.39
CA ASP A 61 3.38 7.19 -8.61
C ASP A 61 3.86 7.77 -7.26
N VAL A 62 2.91 7.97 -6.33
CA VAL A 62 3.16 8.49 -4.96
C VAL A 62 4.00 7.49 -4.16
N MET A 63 3.64 6.20 -4.16
CA MET A 63 4.39 5.14 -3.47
C MET A 63 5.82 5.02 -4.00
N VAL A 64 6.03 5.06 -5.31
CA VAL A 64 7.37 5.02 -5.94
C VAL A 64 8.21 6.22 -5.51
N LEU A 65 7.64 7.42 -5.50
CA LEU A 65 8.34 8.63 -5.06
C LEU A 65 8.75 8.56 -3.58
N HIS A 66 7.84 8.14 -2.69
CA HIS A 66 8.16 7.97 -1.27
C HIS A 66 9.20 6.87 -1.04
N ASN A 67 9.10 5.76 -1.77
CA ASN A 67 10.06 4.67 -1.70
C ASN A 67 11.48 5.15 -2.05
N LEU A 68 11.62 5.93 -3.13
CA LEU A 68 12.90 6.50 -3.55
C LEU A 68 13.44 7.51 -2.53
N THR A 69 12.56 8.32 -1.94
CA THR A 69 12.93 9.34 -0.95
C THR A 69 13.39 8.70 0.37
N SER A 70 12.80 7.56 0.73
CA SER A 70 13.17 6.80 1.91
C SER A 70 14.64 6.35 1.87
N ARG A 71 15.38 6.67 2.93
CA ARG A 71 16.80 6.29 3.16
C ARG A 71 17.81 6.89 2.17
N GLY A 72 17.45 7.88 1.36
CA GLY A 72 18.35 8.74 0.57
C GLY A 72 19.25 8.07 -0.48
N ARG A 73 19.16 6.74 -0.64
CA ARG A 73 19.98 5.96 -1.58
C ARG A 73 19.26 5.75 -2.90
N ALA A 74 20.05 5.74 -3.98
CA ALA A 74 19.54 5.35 -5.30
C ALA A 74 19.11 3.86 -5.30
N LYS A 75 18.05 3.53 -6.04
CA LYS A 75 17.45 2.19 -6.11
C LYS A 75 17.24 1.77 -7.56
N ARG A 76 17.31 0.46 -7.83
CA ARG A 76 16.93 -0.08 -9.14
C ARG A 76 15.41 -0.27 -9.19
N GLN A 77 14.87 -0.33 -10.39
CA GLN A 77 13.45 -0.66 -10.60
C GLN A 77 13.06 -1.97 -9.90
N ALA A 78 13.88 -3.01 -10.02
CA ALA A 78 13.63 -4.30 -9.38
C ALA A 78 13.53 -4.20 -7.85
N ASP A 79 14.37 -3.37 -7.23
CA ASP A 79 14.34 -3.15 -5.78
C ASP A 79 13.05 -2.43 -5.35
N ILE A 80 12.53 -1.53 -6.19
CA ILE A 80 11.26 -0.82 -5.96
C ILE A 80 10.08 -1.79 -6.09
N CYS A 81 10.04 -2.60 -7.16
CA CYS A 81 9.00 -3.63 -7.35
C CYS A 81 8.96 -4.59 -6.16
N LEU A 82 10.12 -5.09 -5.72
CA LEU A 82 10.24 -5.98 -4.57
C LEU A 82 9.69 -5.35 -3.29
N LEU A 83 10.09 -4.10 -3.00
CA LEU A 83 9.70 -3.45 -1.75
C LEU A 83 8.23 -3.02 -1.71
N LEU A 84 7.62 -2.75 -2.86
CA LEU A 84 6.20 -2.38 -2.99
C LEU A 84 5.27 -3.58 -3.26
N ASN A 85 5.83 -4.80 -3.34
CA ASN A 85 5.11 -6.01 -3.76
C ASN A 85 4.35 -5.84 -5.09
N VAL A 86 5.01 -5.26 -6.10
CA VAL A 86 4.42 -5.02 -7.44
C VAL A 86 5.00 -6.02 -8.44
N GLU A 87 4.14 -6.88 -8.98
CA GLU A 87 4.53 -7.89 -9.99
C GLU A 87 4.71 -7.27 -11.38
N ASP A 88 3.79 -6.41 -11.81
CA ASP A 88 3.86 -5.78 -13.13
C ASP A 88 4.91 -4.66 -13.15
N THR A 89 6.13 -5.03 -13.55
CA THR A 89 7.26 -4.10 -13.68
C THR A 89 7.00 -2.94 -14.65
N HIS A 90 6.10 -3.07 -15.62
CA HIS A 90 5.80 -1.99 -16.55
C HIS A 90 5.13 -0.80 -15.85
N THR A 91 4.27 -1.05 -14.86
CA THR A 91 3.62 0.02 -14.09
C THR A 91 4.65 0.89 -13.35
N VAL A 92 5.65 0.27 -12.70
CA VAL A 92 6.76 0.98 -12.06
C VAL A 92 7.61 1.74 -13.09
N THR A 93 7.80 1.17 -14.29
CA THR A 93 8.50 1.87 -15.39
C THR A 93 7.77 3.15 -15.78
N TYR A 94 6.44 3.11 -15.90
CA TYR A 94 5.64 4.28 -16.23
C TYR A 94 5.70 5.34 -15.11
N ALA A 95 5.59 4.91 -13.85
CA ALA A 95 5.73 5.81 -12.71
C ALA A 95 7.10 6.52 -12.72
N LEU A 96 8.19 5.77 -12.90
CA LEU A 96 9.55 6.33 -12.97
C LEU A 96 9.73 7.32 -14.13
N LYS A 97 9.20 6.99 -15.32
CA LYS A 97 9.22 7.90 -16.48
C LYS A 97 8.45 9.18 -16.20
N LYS A 98 7.25 9.07 -15.61
CA LYS A 98 6.41 10.22 -15.25
C LYS A 98 7.11 11.10 -14.20
N LEU A 99 7.59 10.52 -13.12
CA LEU A 99 8.33 11.22 -12.06
C LEU A 99 9.59 11.93 -12.58
N SER A 100 10.29 11.30 -13.54
CA SER A 100 11.45 11.90 -14.20
C SER A 100 11.06 13.10 -15.07
N LYS A 101 9.98 12.99 -15.84
CA LYS A 101 9.44 14.10 -16.65
C LYS A 101 9.00 15.29 -15.77
N LEU A 102 8.53 15.02 -14.56
CA LEU A 102 8.15 16.04 -13.58
C LEU A 102 9.36 16.65 -12.84
N GLY A 103 10.56 16.11 -13.04
CA GLY A 103 11.79 16.54 -12.35
C GLY A 103 11.84 16.16 -10.86
N LEU A 104 11.02 15.20 -10.43
CA LEU A 104 10.95 14.73 -9.03
C LEU A 104 11.94 13.60 -8.75
N VAL A 105 12.28 12.85 -9.80
CA VAL A 105 13.23 11.74 -9.77
C VAL A 105 14.22 11.91 -10.90
N GLU A 106 15.45 11.48 -10.68
CA GLU A 106 16.46 11.38 -11.72
C GLU A 106 17.05 9.98 -11.76
N GLY A 107 17.47 9.57 -12.96
CA GLY A 107 18.05 8.26 -13.21
C GLY A 107 19.48 8.38 -13.73
N ALA A 108 20.37 7.54 -13.19
CA ALA A 108 21.76 7.44 -13.60
C ALA A 108 22.10 5.99 -13.95
N LYS A 109 22.77 5.78 -15.09
CA LYS A 109 23.30 4.46 -15.45
C LYS A 109 24.53 4.16 -14.61
N GLN A 110 24.57 2.97 -14.02
CA GLN A 110 25.75 2.41 -13.37
C GLN A 110 25.99 1.03 -13.98
N GLY A 111 27.03 0.92 -14.81
CA GLY A 111 27.27 -0.27 -15.62
C GLY A 111 26.10 -0.53 -16.58
N LYS A 112 25.44 -1.69 -16.45
CA LYS A 112 24.30 -2.11 -17.29
C LYS A 112 22.94 -1.77 -16.67
N GLU A 113 22.90 -1.30 -15.42
CA GLU A 113 21.66 -1.06 -14.69
C GLU A 113 21.36 0.45 -14.55
N MET A 114 20.07 0.78 -14.43
CA MET A 114 19.59 2.13 -14.19
C MET A 114 19.21 2.30 -12.72
N PHE A 115 19.78 3.31 -12.08
CA PHE A 115 19.51 3.65 -10.68
C PHE A 115 18.76 4.96 -10.61
N TYR A 116 17.72 5.00 -9.79
CA TYR A 116 16.85 6.17 -9.61
C TYR A 116 17.02 6.75 -8.22
N ARG A 117 16.98 8.08 -8.09
CA ARG A 117 16.97 8.78 -6.81
C ARG A 117 16.06 10.00 -6.88
N THR A 118 15.51 10.39 -5.73
CA THR A 118 14.71 11.62 -5.62
C THR A 118 15.59 12.86 -5.77
N THR A 119 15.11 13.86 -6.51
CA THR A 119 15.74 15.19 -6.63
C THR A 119 15.42 16.05 -5.40
N ASP A 120 16.01 17.25 -5.29
CA ASP A 120 15.62 18.22 -4.26
C ASP A 120 14.15 18.65 -4.40
N LYS A 121 13.68 18.83 -5.64
CA LYS A 121 12.27 19.12 -5.94
C LYS A 121 11.36 18.00 -5.46
N GLY A 122 11.73 16.74 -5.70
CA GLY A 122 10.97 15.59 -5.21
C GLY A 122 10.95 15.50 -3.68
N ARG A 123 12.06 15.82 -3.01
CA ARG A 123 12.12 15.89 -1.54
C ARG A 123 11.21 16.98 -0.98
N ALA A 124 11.23 18.17 -1.57
CA ALA A 124 10.36 19.27 -1.16
C ALA A 124 8.88 18.89 -1.27
N LEU A 125 8.47 18.27 -2.39
CA LEU A 125 7.10 17.78 -2.56
C LEU A 125 6.72 16.71 -1.53
N CYS A 126 7.65 15.78 -1.21
CA CYS A 126 7.41 14.81 -0.13
C CYS A 126 7.28 15.46 1.25
N GLN A 127 7.94 16.60 1.48
CA GLN A 127 7.82 17.34 2.73
C GLN A 127 6.45 18.03 2.83
N GLU A 128 6.00 18.70 1.77
CA GLU A 128 4.64 19.26 1.69
C GLU A 128 3.57 18.19 1.93
N TYR A 129 3.75 17.01 1.32
CA TYR A 129 2.89 15.85 1.58
C TYR A 129 2.88 15.44 3.05
N ALA A 130 4.04 15.44 3.71
CA ALA A 130 4.14 15.07 5.12
C ALA A 130 3.40 16.07 6.02
N ASP A 131 3.41 17.36 5.67
CA ASP A 131 2.74 18.41 6.41
C ASP A 131 1.21 18.32 6.23
N ILE A 132 0.71 18.15 5.01
CA ILE A 132 -0.72 17.89 4.75
C ILE A 132 -1.19 16.61 5.45
N ARG A 133 -0.37 15.54 5.42
CA ARG A 133 -0.68 14.31 6.15
C ARG A 133 -0.80 14.54 7.64
N ARG A 134 0.08 15.37 8.22
CA ARG A 134 0.05 15.68 9.65
C ARG A 134 -1.26 16.38 10.02
N GLU A 135 -1.62 17.41 9.27
CA GLU A 135 -2.81 18.23 9.53
C GLU A 135 -4.12 17.48 9.31
N CYS A 136 -4.26 16.77 8.19
CA CYS A 136 -5.54 16.16 7.82
C CYS A 136 -5.74 14.77 8.42
N LEU A 137 -4.70 13.94 8.49
CA LEU A 137 -4.81 12.53 8.87
C LEU A 137 -4.30 12.26 10.27
N ILE A 138 -3.07 12.69 10.60
CA ILE A 138 -2.46 12.35 11.90
C ILE A 138 -3.24 13.02 13.04
N ALA A 139 -3.52 14.32 12.95
CA ALA A 139 -4.29 15.03 13.98
C ALA A 139 -5.68 14.41 14.21
N SER A 140 -6.38 14.06 13.12
CA SER A 140 -7.67 13.36 13.19
C SER A 140 -7.56 11.97 13.81
N PHE A 141 -6.48 11.24 13.51
CA PHE A 141 -6.23 9.90 14.02
C PHE A 141 -5.88 9.92 15.51
N GLU A 142 -5.06 10.87 15.96
CA GLU A 142 -4.71 11.04 17.37
C GLU A 142 -5.96 11.31 18.23
N ASN A 143 -6.94 12.02 17.70
CA ASN A 143 -8.22 12.26 18.39
C ASN A 143 -9.08 11.00 18.58
N LEU A 144 -8.81 9.91 17.86
CA LEU A 144 -9.53 8.63 18.04
C LEU A 144 -9.08 7.86 19.28
N ASN A 145 -7.97 8.26 19.93
CA ASN A 145 -7.41 7.61 21.13
C ASN A 145 -7.25 6.08 20.97
N ILE A 146 -6.88 5.62 19.78
CA ILE A 146 -6.61 4.20 19.53
C ILE A 146 -5.26 3.85 20.16
N ASP A 147 -5.20 2.71 20.87
CA ASP A 147 -3.97 2.19 21.46
C ASP A 147 -2.89 1.94 20.37
N PRO A 148 -1.70 2.59 20.46
CA PRO A 148 -0.60 2.34 19.53
C PRO A 148 -0.19 0.87 19.41
N ASP A 149 -0.32 0.09 20.49
CA ASP A 149 0.01 -1.34 20.48
C ASP A 149 -1.00 -2.16 19.67
N GLU A 150 -2.29 -1.76 19.67
CA GLU A 150 -3.29 -2.38 18.80
C GLU A 150 -2.99 -2.15 17.33
N ILE A 151 -2.61 -0.92 16.97
CA ILE A 151 -2.19 -0.58 15.61
C ILE A 151 -0.94 -1.36 15.21
N HIS A 152 0.03 -1.49 16.11
CA HIS A 152 1.23 -2.29 15.86
C HIS A 152 0.89 -3.76 15.58
N ARG A 153 0.03 -4.37 16.40
CA ARG A 153 -0.46 -5.74 16.21
C ARG A 153 -1.19 -5.90 14.88
N LEU A 154 -2.11 -4.99 14.56
CA LEU A 154 -2.85 -5.00 13.29
C LEU A 154 -1.91 -4.90 12.09
N ALA A 155 -0.91 -4.02 12.13
CA ALA A 155 0.09 -3.89 11.08
C ALA A 155 0.93 -5.19 10.93
N GLY A 156 1.23 -5.88 12.02
CA GLY A 156 1.87 -7.19 12.01
C GLY A 156 1.00 -8.26 11.31
N MET A 157 -0.28 -8.30 11.65
CA MET A 157 -1.24 -9.21 11.04
C MET A 157 -1.37 -8.98 9.53
N LEU A 158 -1.49 -7.73 9.09
CA LEU A 158 -1.59 -7.39 7.66
C LEU A 158 -0.36 -7.85 6.86
N ARG A 159 0.85 -7.72 7.43
CA ARG A 159 2.07 -8.24 6.79
C ARG A 159 2.06 -9.78 6.69
N ALA A 160 1.61 -10.47 7.74
CA ALA A 160 1.49 -11.93 7.72
C ALA A 160 0.46 -12.38 6.67
N MET A 161 -0.68 -11.70 6.60
CA MET A 161 -1.73 -11.97 5.60
C MET A 161 -1.23 -11.76 4.17
N SER A 162 -0.48 -10.68 3.90
CA SER A 162 0.14 -10.47 2.58
C SER A 162 0.98 -11.68 2.15
N GLY A 163 1.84 -12.19 3.04
CA GLY A 163 2.66 -13.36 2.74
C GLY A 163 1.86 -14.66 2.55
N LEU A 164 0.73 -14.81 3.27
CA LEU A 164 -0.19 -15.93 3.10
C LEU A 164 -0.88 -15.88 1.73
N TYR A 165 -1.34 -14.70 1.31
CA TYR A 165 -1.96 -14.51 -0.01
C TYR A 165 -0.99 -14.79 -1.15
N ASP A 166 0.28 -14.36 -1.05
CA ASP A 166 1.29 -14.67 -2.07
C ASP A 166 1.53 -16.18 -2.20
N GLN A 167 1.52 -16.91 -1.07
CA GLN A 167 1.64 -18.37 -1.08
C GLN A 167 0.42 -19.04 -1.69
N ALA A 168 -0.79 -18.61 -1.30
CA ALA A 168 -2.04 -19.14 -1.81
C ALA A 168 -2.19 -18.88 -3.32
N ALA A 169 -1.81 -17.70 -3.80
CA ALA A 169 -1.84 -17.35 -5.23
C ALA A 169 -0.94 -18.27 -6.05
N ARG A 170 0.31 -18.51 -5.59
CA ARG A 170 1.23 -19.46 -6.25
C ARG A 170 0.66 -20.88 -6.29
N ALA A 171 0.10 -21.36 -5.17
CA ALA A 171 -0.54 -22.67 -5.13
C ALA A 171 -1.70 -22.77 -6.12
N ALA A 172 -2.56 -21.73 -6.19
CA ALA A 172 -3.68 -21.68 -7.11
C ALA A 172 -3.24 -21.73 -8.58
N THR A 173 -2.14 -21.08 -8.96
CA THR A 173 -1.61 -21.15 -10.34
C THR A 173 -1.02 -22.51 -10.73
N SER A 174 -0.76 -23.38 -9.75
CA SER A 174 -0.18 -24.73 -9.97
C SER A 174 -1.21 -25.86 -10.02
N LEU A 175 -2.49 -25.54 -9.84
CA LEU A 175 -3.63 -26.45 -9.99
C LEU A 175 -4.07 -26.55 -11.46
#